data_AF-A0A3S0CAI2-F1
#
_entry.id   AF-A0A3S0CAI2-F1
#
_cell.length_a   1.000
_cell.length_b   1.000
_cell.length_c   1.000
_cell.angle_alpha   90.00
_cell.angle_beta   90.00
_cell.angle_gamma   90.00
#
_symmetry.space_group_name_H-M   'P 1'
#
loop_
_entity.id
_entity.type
_entity.pdbx_description
1 polymer ?
#
loop_
_entity_poly.entity_id
_entity_poly.type
_entity_poly.pdbx_seq_one_letter_code
_entity_poly.pdbx_strand_id
1 'polypeptide(L)'
;MPTGVSELRFGDIFKLPVGPAGLEPSDRLRELDGKTVRMVGYVASTESPAPGIFILSPLPVSIGGEDESLSDDLPPSAVFVHLQGPAALKVVPNFRGLIQVTGVLNVGAQEEPDGRVSSVRLVLSEAASRRYSAAPVALRKRGSAVAQIVPGPSTAHGH
;
A
#
# COMPACT_ATOMS: atom_id res chain seq x y z
N MET A 1 -27.63 5.67 -2.04
CA MET A 1 -26.45 5.05 -1.41
C MET A 1 -26.76 3.57 -1.20
N PRO A 2 -25.86 2.62 -1.49
CA PRO A 2 -26.11 1.22 -1.14
C PRO A 2 -26.25 1.10 0.39
N THR A 3 -27.35 0.50 0.84
CA THR A 3 -27.65 0.27 2.25
C THR A 3 -26.55 -0.59 2.87
N GLY A 4 -25.80 -0.06 3.84
CA GLY A 4 -24.74 -0.81 4.56
C GLY A 4 -23.29 -0.34 4.36
N VAL A 5 -23.03 0.71 3.56
CA VAL A 5 -21.70 1.33 3.45
C VAL A 5 -21.69 2.69 4.14
N SER A 6 -20.85 2.86 5.16
CA SER A 6 -20.68 4.14 5.86
C SER A 6 -19.54 4.94 5.26
N GLU A 7 -19.66 6.27 5.22
CA GLU A 7 -18.53 7.14 4.86
C GLU A 7 -17.65 7.38 6.09
N LEU A 8 -16.34 7.24 5.91
CA LEU A 8 -15.32 7.60 6.91
C LEU A 8 -14.37 8.62 6.29
N ARG A 9 -14.16 9.77 6.96
CA ARG A 9 -13.21 10.80 6.52
C ARG A 9 -11.96 10.75 7.38
N PHE A 10 -10.85 11.26 6.87
CA PHE A 10 -9.60 11.33 7.65
C PHE A 10 -9.74 12.14 8.95
N GLY A 11 -10.57 13.20 8.93
CA GLY A 11 -10.90 13.98 10.13
C GLY A 11 -11.75 13.24 11.16
N ASP A 12 -12.34 12.10 10.81
CA ASP A 12 -13.11 11.25 11.73
C ASP A 12 -12.20 10.22 12.43
N ILE A 13 -10.91 10.11 12.13
CA ILE A 13 -10.04 9.05 12.66
C ILE A 13 -9.67 9.32 14.13
N PHE A 14 -9.27 10.54 14.46
CA PHE A 14 -8.83 10.91 15.81
C PHE A 14 -9.75 11.97 16.43
N LYS A 15 -9.77 11.99 17.77
CA LYS A 15 -10.41 13.07 18.52
C LYS A 15 -9.65 14.37 18.30
N LEU A 16 -10.40 15.45 18.05
CA LEU A 16 -9.87 16.82 17.94
C LEU A 16 -10.64 17.73 18.92
N PRO A 17 -9.95 18.63 19.66
CA PRO A 17 -8.48 18.81 19.69
C PRO A 17 -7.75 17.62 20.34
N VAL A 18 -6.45 17.49 20.05
CA VAL A 18 -5.59 16.44 20.62
C VAL A 18 -5.45 16.66 22.12
N GLY A 19 -5.79 15.65 22.91
CA GLY A 19 -5.74 15.70 24.38
C GLY A 19 -4.33 15.49 24.94
N PRO A 20 -4.15 15.61 26.27
CA PRO A 20 -2.85 15.40 26.93
C PRO A 20 -2.31 13.97 26.80
N ALA A 21 -3.17 13.00 26.49
CA ALA A 21 -2.79 11.61 26.20
C ALA A 21 -2.31 11.40 24.74
N GLY A 22 -2.30 12.45 23.92
CA GLY A 22 -1.95 12.39 22.51
C GLY A 22 -3.13 12.01 21.62
N LEU A 23 -2.84 11.28 20.54
CA LEU A 23 -3.82 10.90 19.53
C LEU A 23 -4.69 9.74 20.02
N GLU A 24 -5.98 10.03 20.19
CA GLU A 24 -6.97 9.03 20.60
C GLU A 24 -7.94 8.71 19.45
N PRO A 25 -8.26 7.43 19.20
CA PRO A 25 -9.23 7.06 18.18
C PRO A 25 -10.60 7.63 18.53
N SER A 26 -11.26 8.25 17.55
CA SER A 26 -12.56 8.87 17.73
C SER A 26 -13.64 7.82 18.03
N ASP A 27 -14.76 8.29 18.61
CA ASP A 27 -15.89 7.40 18.88
C ASP A 27 -16.45 6.85 17.55
N ARG A 28 -16.51 7.68 16.50
CA ARG A 28 -16.92 7.28 15.16
C ARG A 28 -16.02 6.21 14.55
N LEU A 29 -14.69 6.33 14.71
CA LEU A 29 -13.75 5.32 14.22
C LEU A 29 -14.01 3.97 14.90
N ARG A 30 -14.19 3.99 16.23
CA ARG A 30 -14.49 2.79 17.03
C ARG A 30 -15.84 2.18 16.65
N GLU A 31 -16.87 2.99 16.44
CA GLU A 31 -18.20 2.52 16.03
C GLU A 31 -18.21 1.88 14.64
N LEU A 32 -17.27 2.25 13.77
CA LEU A 32 -17.14 1.74 12.42
C LEU A 32 -16.18 0.55 12.30
N ASP A 33 -15.48 0.18 13.37
CA ASP A 33 -14.62 -0.99 13.39
C ASP A 33 -15.40 -2.26 13.02
N GLY A 34 -14.83 -3.07 12.12
CA GLY A 34 -15.46 -4.25 11.54
C GLY A 34 -16.57 -3.97 10.52
N LYS A 35 -16.91 -2.71 10.23
CA LYS A 35 -17.97 -2.36 9.25
C LYS A 35 -17.38 -2.06 7.88
N THR A 36 -18.22 -2.17 6.85
CA THR A 36 -17.86 -1.73 5.50
C THR A 36 -17.92 -0.21 5.43
N VAL A 37 -16.78 0.41 5.15
CA VAL A 37 -16.66 1.86 5.01
C VAL A 37 -16.12 2.25 3.64
N ARG A 38 -16.38 3.50 3.27
CA ARG A 38 -15.84 4.14 2.09
C ARG A 38 -15.02 5.35 2.47
N MET A 39 -13.82 5.45 1.91
CA MET A 39 -12.89 6.54 2.10
C MET A 39 -12.43 7.11 0.76
N VAL A 40 -12.10 8.40 0.73
CA VAL A 40 -11.52 9.08 -0.43
C VAL A 40 -10.20 9.71 0.01
N GLY A 41 -9.12 9.46 -0.73
CA GLY A 41 -7.79 9.96 -0.41
C GLY A 41 -6.77 9.76 -1.53
N TYR A 42 -5.54 10.16 -1.28
CA TYR A 42 -4.41 9.97 -2.19
C TYR A 42 -3.69 8.68 -1.87
N VAL A 43 -3.18 7.99 -2.89
CA VAL A 43 -2.25 6.87 -2.69
C VAL A 43 -0.87 7.44 -2.42
N ALA A 44 -0.25 7.06 -1.31
CA ALA A 44 1.13 7.42 -1.02
C ALA A 44 2.05 6.84 -2.10
N SER A 45 2.90 7.68 -2.69
CA SER A 45 3.93 7.22 -3.64
C SER A 45 5.10 6.64 -2.86
N THR A 46 5.59 5.46 -3.24
CA THR A 46 6.76 4.83 -2.62
C THR A 46 7.68 4.28 -3.70
N GLU A 47 8.99 4.35 -3.47
CA GLU A 47 9.99 3.77 -4.37
C GLU A 47 10.00 2.24 -4.33
N SER A 48 9.61 1.66 -3.20
CA SER A 48 9.59 0.21 -2.95
C SER A 48 8.19 -0.26 -2.52
N PRO A 49 7.20 -0.31 -3.42
CA PRO A 49 5.84 -0.74 -3.07
C PRO A 49 5.79 -2.21 -2.69
N ALA A 50 5.29 -2.50 -1.48
CA ALA A 50 5.01 -3.86 -1.05
C ALA A 50 3.80 -4.45 -1.80
N PRO A 51 3.84 -5.74 -2.19
CA PRO A 51 2.71 -6.38 -2.86
C PRO A 51 1.49 -6.48 -1.93
N GLY A 52 0.31 -6.28 -2.50
CA GLY A 52 -0.96 -6.48 -1.80
C GLY A 52 -1.33 -5.40 -0.80
N ILE A 53 -0.54 -4.34 -0.69
CA ILE A 53 -0.80 -3.24 0.23
C ILE A 53 -0.48 -1.88 -0.41
N PHE A 54 -1.24 -0.86 -0.05
CA PHE A 54 -0.90 0.52 -0.33
C PHE A 54 -1.42 1.43 0.79
N ILE A 55 -0.93 2.66 0.86
CA ILE A 55 -1.28 3.59 1.93
C ILE A 55 -2.14 4.71 1.36
N LEU A 56 -3.27 4.98 2.01
CA LEU A 56 -4.19 6.06 1.68
C LEU A 56 -3.98 7.23 2.65
N SER A 57 -3.81 8.44 2.12
CA SER A 57 -3.49 9.65 2.87
C SER A 57 -4.48 10.79 2.55
N PRO A 58 -4.77 11.71 3.51
CA PRO A 58 -5.55 12.91 3.24
C PRO A 58 -4.89 13.87 2.24
N LEU A 59 -3.57 13.79 2.06
CA LEU A 59 -2.78 14.67 1.21
C LEU A 59 -1.81 13.85 0.34
N PRO A 60 -1.35 14.38 -0.81
CA PRO A 60 -0.29 13.75 -1.58
C PRO A 60 0.98 13.65 -0.74
N VAL A 61 1.50 12.44 -0.58
CA VAL A 61 2.69 12.13 0.21
C VAL A 61 3.59 11.18 -0.57
N SER A 62 4.90 11.38 -0.43
CA SER A 62 5.94 10.52 -0.99
C SER A 62 6.75 9.92 0.14
N ILE A 63 6.95 8.61 0.08
CA ILE A 63 7.70 7.80 1.01
C ILE A 63 9.05 7.50 0.35
N GLY A 64 10.13 7.99 0.97
CA GLY A 64 11.49 7.76 0.50
C GLY A 64 11.91 6.28 0.58
N GLY A 65 12.95 5.91 -0.18
CA GLY A 65 13.57 4.59 -0.13
C GLY A 65 14.35 4.31 1.16
N GLU A 66 14.87 3.09 1.26
CA GLU A 66 15.55 2.55 2.47
C GLU A 66 16.80 3.35 2.89
N ASP A 67 17.37 4.17 1.98
CA ASP A 67 18.52 5.06 2.23
C ASP A 67 18.13 6.50 2.64
N GLU A 68 16.85 6.88 2.49
CA GLU A 68 16.34 8.22 2.85
C GLU A 68 15.46 8.17 4.11
N SER A 69 16.16 8.10 5.25
CA SER A 69 15.76 8.62 6.57
C SER A 69 14.58 7.99 7.33
N LEU A 70 14.84 7.83 8.64
CA LEU A 70 14.02 7.33 9.74
C LEU A 70 12.75 8.15 10.07
N SER A 71 12.20 8.92 9.13
CA SER A 71 10.95 9.66 9.31
C SER A 71 10.19 9.69 8.00
N ASP A 72 9.32 8.71 7.88
CA ASP A 72 8.29 8.70 6.88
C ASP A 72 7.26 9.81 7.20
N ASP A 73 7.04 10.75 6.27
CA ASP A 73 6.12 11.91 6.40
C ASP A 73 4.63 11.51 6.37
N LEU A 74 4.29 10.27 6.69
CA LEU A 74 2.89 9.87 6.72
C LEU A 74 2.16 10.61 7.83
N PRO A 75 0.99 11.19 7.51
CA PRO A 75 0.13 11.73 8.54
C PRO A 75 -0.31 10.59 9.46
N PRO A 76 -0.52 10.85 10.75
CA PRO A 76 -0.98 9.82 11.70
C PRO A 76 -2.32 9.22 11.29
N SER A 77 -3.10 9.94 10.47
CA SER A 77 -4.40 9.52 9.93
C SER A 77 -4.28 8.68 8.66
N ALA A 78 -3.08 8.35 8.20
CA ALA A 78 -2.88 7.46 7.07
C ALA A 78 -3.50 6.08 7.33
N VAL A 79 -4.10 5.51 6.29
CA VAL A 79 -4.82 4.24 6.37
C VAL A 79 -4.16 3.22 5.46
N PHE A 80 -3.80 2.07 6.01
CA PHE A 80 -3.23 0.97 5.25
C PHE A 80 -4.35 0.19 4.55
N VAL A 81 -4.17 -0.08 3.27
CA VAL A 81 -5.21 -0.72 2.45
C VAL A 81 -4.70 -2.05 1.93
N HIS A 82 -5.31 -3.13 2.40
CA HIS A 82 -4.96 -4.50 2.02
C HIS A 82 -5.82 -5.00 0.88
N LEU A 83 -5.16 -5.55 -0.13
CA LEU A 83 -5.77 -6.30 -1.22
C LEU A 83 -6.00 -7.76 -0.80
N GLN A 84 -6.96 -8.41 -1.44
CA GLN A 84 -7.31 -9.81 -1.20
C GLN A 84 -7.24 -10.63 -2.49
N GLY A 85 -7.14 -11.95 -2.33
CA GLY A 85 -7.06 -12.91 -3.43
C GLY A 85 -5.82 -12.70 -4.32
N PRO A 86 -5.89 -12.92 -5.64
CA PRO A 86 -4.74 -12.81 -6.54
C PRO A 86 -4.11 -11.41 -6.59
N ALA A 87 -4.86 -10.38 -6.17
CA ALA A 87 -4.38 -9.01 -6.09
C ALA A 87 -3.40 -8.79 -4.94
N ALA A 88 -3.45 -9.63 -3.88
CA ALA A 88 -2.53 -9.56 -2.75
C ALA A 88 -1.07 -9.85 -3.13
N LEU A 89 -0.83 -10.46 -4.29
CA LEU A 89 0.51 -10.75 -4.82
C LEU A 89 1.01 -9.69 -5.80
N LYS A 90 0.27 -8.60 -5.98
CA LYS A 90 0.57 -7.57 -6.98
C LYS A 90 0.89 -6.25 -6.31
N VAL A 91 1.85 -5.53 -6.88
CA VAL A 91 2.09 -4.13 -6.53
C VAL A 91 0.98 -3.26 -7.09
N VAL A 92 0.57 -2.27 -6.30
CA VAL A 92 -0.41 -1.27 -6.73
C VAL A 92 0.32 -0.23 -7.58
N PRO A 93 -0.15 0.07 -8.81
CA PRO A 93 0.48 1.10 -9.63
C PRO A 93 0.31 2.47 -8.97
N ASN A 94 1.18 3.41 -9.32
CA ASN A 94 1.05 4.76 -8.78
C ASN A 94 -0.22 5.44 -9.32
N PHE A 95 -1.07 5.97 -8.43
CA PHE A 95 -2.28 6.68 -8.79
C PHE A 95 -2.05 8.19 -8.76
N ARG A 96 -2.54 8.88 -9.79
CA ARG A 96 -2.58 10.34 -9.79
C ARG A 96 -3.93 10.83 -9.26
N GLY A 97 -3.90 11.67 -8.23
CA GLY A 97 -5.09 12.30 -7.66
C GLY A 97 -5.83 11.45 -6.63
N LEU A 98 -7.07 11.84 -6.35
CA LEU A 98 -7.91 11.18 -5.35
C LEU A 98 -8.50 9.88 -5.89
N ILE A 99 -8.47 8.84 -5.07
CA ILE A 99 -9.16 7.58 -5.31
C ILE A 99 -10.21 7.33 -4.22
N GLN A 100 -11.24 6.56 -4.55
CA GLN A 100 -12.27 6.16 -3.61
C GLN A 100 -12.17 4.66 -3.32
N VAL A 101 -11.87 4.31 -2.08
CA VAL A 101 -11.70 2.93 -1.62
C VAL A 101 -12.91 2.50 -0.79
N THR A 102 -13.32 1.24 -0.90
CA THR A 102 -14.37 0.64 -0.05
C THR A 102 -13.92 -0.72 0.43
N GLY A 103 -13.99 -0.94 1.74
CA GLY A 103 -13.51 -2.15 2.40
C GLY A 103 -14.02 -2.25 3.83
N VAL A 104 -13.67 -3.34 4.50
CA VAL A 104 -13.93 -3.54 5.93
C VAL A 104 -12.88 -2.76 6.73
N LEU A 105 -13.32 -1.95 7.68
CA LEU A 105 -12.45 -1.20 8.57
C LEU A 105 -11.92 -2.10 9.70
N ASN A 106 -10.64 -2.00 9.99
CA ASN A 106 -10.00 -2.63 11.14
C ASN A 106 -9.19 -1.58 11.91
N VAL A 107 -9.43 -1.47 13.22
CA VAL A 107 -8.78 -0.51 14.12
C VAL A 107 -7.96 -1.25 15.16
N GLY A 108 -6.75 -0.74 15.44
CA GLY A 108 -5.82 -1.32 16.41
C GLY A 108 -4.41 -1.49 15.83
N ALA A 109 -3.41 -1.70 16.66
CA ALA A 109 -2.02 -1.85 16.22
C ALA A 109 -1.80 -3.19 15.49
N GLN A 110 -1.16 -3.15 14.33
CA GLN A 110 -0.71 -4.33 13.59
C GLN A 110 0.61 -4.05 12.88
N GLU A 111 1.54 -5.00 12.93
CA GLU A 111 2.79 -4.92 12.17
C GLU A 111 2.52 -5.24 10.69
N GLU A 112 3.05 -4.40 9.82
CA GLU A 112 2.90 -4.48 8.37
C GLU A 112 4.12 -5.16 7.74
N PRO A 113 4.03 -5.66 6.49
CA PRO A 113 5.14 -6.38 5.85
C PRO A 113 6.43 -5.57 5.70
N ASP A 114 6.32 -4.24 5.74
CA ASP A 114 7.43 -3.27 5.70
C ASP A 114 8.00 -2.94 7.10
N GLY A 115 7.53 -3.62 8.15
CA GLY A 115 7.94 -3.38 9.55
C GLY A 115 7.26 -2.19 10.23
N ARG A 116 6.41 -1.45 9.52
CA ARG A 116 5.59 -0.36 10.07
C ARG A 116 4.49 -0.89 10.97
N VAL A 117 4.01 -0.06 11.90
CA VAL A 117 2.82 -0.38 12.70
C VAL A 117 1.63 0.43 12.19
N SER A 118 0.62 -0.25 11.66
CA SER A 118 -0.64 0.37 11.25
C SER A 118 -1.61 0.43 12.43
N SER A 119 -2.29 1.57 12.61
CA SER A 119 -3.36 1.72 13.61
C SER A 119 -4.76 1.59 13.00
N VAL A 120 -4.88 1.84 11.69
CA VAL A 120 -6.13 1.79 10.94
C VAL A 120 -5.88 1.14 9.59
N ARG A 121 -6.72 0.17 9.25
CA ARG A 121 -6.64 -0.61 8.01
C ARG A 121 -7.99 -0.70 7.30
N LEU A 122 -7.96 -0.80 5.97
CA LEU A 122 -9.08 -1.23 5.14
C LEU A 122 -8.73 -2.54 4.44
N VAL A 123 -9.57 -3.55 4.62
CA VAL A 123 -9.48 -4.81 3.87
C VAL A 123 -10.49 -4.79 2.73
N LEU A 124 -9.99 -4.84 1.50
CA LEU A 124 -10.85 -4.82 0.31
C LEU A 124 -11.43 -6.21 0.06
N SER A 125 -12.66 -6.25 -0.44
CA SER A 125 -13.16 -7.49 -1.05
C SER A 125 -12.32 -7.84 -2.28
N GLU A 126 -12.22 -9.12 -2.63
CA GLU A 126 -11.47 -9.56 -3.81
C GLU A 126 -11.90 -8.82 -5.09
N ALA A 127 -13.21 -8.60 -5.26
CA ALA A 127 -13.76 -7.86 -6.39
C ALA A 127 -13.28 -6.40 -6.42
N ALA A 128 -13.19 -5.74 -5.25
CA ALA A 128 -12.62 -4.40 -5.14
C ALA A 128 -11.11 -4.42 -5.40
N SER A 129 -10.37 -5.40 -4.86
CA SER A 129 -8.91 -5.50 -5.00
C SER A 129 -8.45 -5.66 -6.46
N ARG A 130 -9.23 -6.35 -7.29
CA ARG A 130 -8.96 -6.49 -8.74
C ARG A 130 -8.89 -5.13 -9.46
N ARG A 131 -9.62 -4.12 -8.99
CA ARG A 131 -9.64 -2.77 -9.59
C ARG A 131 -8.34 -2.00 -9.35
N TYR A 132 -7.68 -2.27 -8.23
CA TYR A 132 -6.44 -1.58 -7.83
C TYR A 132 -5.17 -2.35 -8.21
N SER A 133 -5.31 -3.57 -8.71
CA SER A 133 -4.19 -4.44 -9.09
C SER A 133 -4.12 -4.75 -10.59
N ALA A 134 -4.89 -4.02 -11.41
CA ALA A 134 -4.82 -4.14 -12.86
C ALA A 134 -3.44 -3.65 -13.35
N ALA A 135 -2.71 -4.55 -14.03
CA ALA A 135 -1.30 -4.39 -14.41
C ALA A 135 -1.15 -3.56 -15.72
N PRO A 136 0.07 -3.11 -16.10
CA PRO A 136 1.20 -4.02 -16.36
C PRO A 136 2.52 -3.58 -15.72
N VAL A 137 3.30 -4.54 -15.20
CA VAL A 137 4.75 -4.55 -15.42
C VAL A 137 5.24 -5.98 -15.38
N ALA A 138 5.80 -6.41 -16.51
CA ALA A 138 6.52 -7.66 -16.64
C ALA A 138 7.71 -7.63 -15.67
N LEU A 139 7.83 -8.69 -14.88
CA LEU A 139 9.07 -9.02 -14.17
C LEU A 139 10.20 -9.08 -15.21
N ARG A 140 11.00 -8.02 -15.33
CA ARG A 140 12.26 -8.07 -16.07
C ARG A 140 13.12 -9.11 -15.36
N LYS A 141 13.35 -10.25 -16.00
CA LYS A 141 14.40 -11.18 -15.60
C LYS A 141 15.70 -10.36 -15.49
N ARG A 142 16.24 -10.24 -14.28
CA ARG A 142 17.67 -9.92 -14.14
C ARG A 142 18.41 -11.11 -14.75
N GLY A 143 18.88 -10.93 -15.98
CA GLY A 143 19.83 -11.84 -16.59
C GLY A 143 21.08 -11.84 -15.71
N SER A 144 21.30 -12.93 -14.99
CA SER A 144 22.66 -13.28 -14.57
C SER A 144 23.28 -14.01 -15.74
N ALA A 145 24.03 -13.26 -16.55
CA ALA A 145 24.96 -13.82 -17.49
C ALA A 145 26.06 -14.53 -16.68
N VAL A 146 25.95 -15.84 -16.53
CA VAL A 146 27.10 -16.66 -16.13
C VAL A 146 27.89 -16.95 -17.40
N ALA A 147 29.09 -16.38 -17.43
CA ALA A 147 30.08 -16.48 -18.48
C ALA A 147 30.32 -17.93 -18.89
N GLN A 148 30.07 -18.24 -20.16
CA GLN A 148 30.54 -19.48 -20.78
C GLN A 148 31.92 -19.19 -21.37
N ILE A 149 32.97 -19.51 -20.62
CA ILE A 149 34.35 -19.51 -21.11
C ILE A 149 34.51 -20.78 -21.96
N VAL A 150 34.54 -20.63 -23.27
CA VAL A 150 34.96 -21.66 -24.22
C VAL A 150 36.22 -21.18 -24.96
N PRO A 151 37.41 -21.73 -24.70
CA PRO A 151 38.51 -21.68 -25.65
C PRO A 151 38.42 -22.91 -26.55
N GLY A 152 37.98 -22.70 -27.80
CA GLY A 152 38.03 -23.73 -28.84
C GLY A 152 39.47 -23.99 -29.33
N PRO A 153 39.81 -25.22 -29.74
CA PRO A 153 41.11 -25.53 -30.31
C PRO A 153 41.23 -24.97 -31.74
N SER A 154 42.27 -24.17 -31.98
CA SER A 154 42.65 -23.69 -33.31
C SER A 154 43.43 -24.79 -34.04
N THR A 155 42.94 -25.21 -35.22
CA THR A 155 43.68 -26.10 -36.12
C THR A 155 43.45 -25.67 -37.57
N ALA A 156 44.57 -25.63 -38.30
CA ALA A 156 44.77 -25.67 -39.74
C ALA A 156 44.50 -24.39 -40.57
N HIS A 157 45.61 -23.69 -40.87
CA HIS A 157 45.82 -23.07 -42.18
C HIS A 157 46.30 -24.15 -43.15
N GLY A 158 45.61 -24.27 -44.29
CA GLY A 158 46.13 -24.91 -45.48
C GLY A 158 46.81 -23.87 -46.38
N HIS A 159 47.95 -24.25 -46.94
CA HIS A 159 48.49 -23.78 -48.21
C HIS A 159 49.39 -24.88 -48.77
#